data_AF-A0A1Q5T1V4-F1
#
_entry.id   AF-A0A1Q5T1V4-F1
#
_cell.length_a   1.000
_cell.length_b   1.000
_cell.length_c   1.000
_cell.angle_alpha   90.00
_cell.angle_beta   90.00
_cell.angle_gamma   90.00
#
_symmetry.space_group_name_H-M   'P 1'
#
loop_
_entity.id
_entity.type
_entity.pdbx_description
1 polymer ?
#
loop_
_entity_poly.entity_id
_entity_poly.type
_entity_poly.pdbx_seq_one_letter_code
_entity_poly.pdbx_strand_id
1 'polypeptide(L)'
;MKIINDMLKNIPIPKMIKVRQNFYAPEIADVPKAVHQSINQAGVLERISPGDQVAIAVGSRGIADISVIVREVVNAVKQAGGIPFIVPAMGSHGGATAEGQKEVLAHLGVTEEFVGAPIHSNMDVVEVGRLDNGLPVYIDKLAYEADKIIVINRVKPHTAFRGLVESGLMKMITIGLGKQKGAEAAHQYSFKYMARHVVDMAKIVIQQAPIIFGVAVLENAYDRPAKIVAVPAEQFETVEPELLVEAKSLMPRIMFNPIDVLVVDEIGKDISGDGMDPNITGRYATPYASGGPDVTRIVVLGLSEKTDGNANGIGLADITTKKVKEQIIWEKGFANALTSTVVSVVKLPMFLETEELAVKAAIKTCNAFDLKKVRMVRIKNTLALREIWISESLLDEARQTEGIEILSAPMEMDFSSEQTWG
;
A
#
# COMPACT_ATOMS: atom_id res chain seq x y z
N MET A 1 -27.31 20.16 -17.68
CA MET A 1 -26.30 19.40 -18.44
C MET A 1 -26.14 19.82 -19.89
N LYS A 2 -27.13 20.45 -20.56
CA LYS A 2 -27.02 20.85 -21.98
C LYS A 2 -25.75 21.67 -22.29
N ILE A 3 -25.43 22.69 -21.48
CA ILE A 3 -24.21 23.51 -21.65
C ILE A 3 -22.92 22.68 -21.54
N ILE A 4 -22.86 21.71 -20.63
CA ILE A 4 -21.69 20.85 -20.44
C ILE A 4 -21.49 19.95 -21.66
N ASN A 5 -22.58 19.33 -22.14
CA ASN A 5 -22.54 18.51 -23.35
C ASN A 5 -22.10 19.34 -24.56
N ASP A 6 -22.60 20.56 -24.72
CA ASP A 6 -22.19 21.45 -25.80
C ASP A 6 -20.70 21.85 -25.70
N MET A 7 -20.19 22.11 -24.49
CA MET A 7 -18.77 22.43 -24.26
C MET A 7 -17.83 21.24 -24.54
N LEU A 8 -18.31 20.01 -24.36
CA LEU A 8 -17.50 18.79 -24.48
C LEU A 8 -17.69 18.05 -25.81
N LYS A 9 -18.75 18.32 -26.57
CA LYS A 9 -19.16 17.59 -27.78
C LYS A 9 -18.01 17.36 -28.78
N ASN A 10 -17.19 18.39 -29.01
CA ASN A 10 -16.15 18.39 -30.04
C ASN A 10 -14.74 18.09 -29.49
N ILE A 11 -14.62 17.64 -28.24
CA ILE A 11 -13.33 17.28 -27.67
C ILE A 11 -12.93 15.90 -28.20
N PRO A 12 -11.79 15.79 -28.92
CA PRO A 12 -11.35 14.52 -29.48
C PRO A 12 -10.85 13.61 -28.37
N ILE A 13 -11.25 12.34 -28.42
CA ILE A 13 -10.61 11.27 -27.66
C ILE A 13 -9.63 10.60 -28.63
N PRO A 14 -8.33 10.48 -28.30
CA PRO A 14 -7.37 9.83 -29.19
C PRO A 14 -7.69 8.34 -29.32
N LYS A 15 -7.23 7.72 -30.42
CA LYS A 15 -7.21 6.25 -30.46
C LYS A 15 -6.24 5.73 -29.40
N MET A 16 -6.59 4.58 -28.83
CA MET A 16 -5.85 3.93 -27.77
C MET A 16 -5.16 2.66 -28.31
N ILE A 17 -4.00 2.36 -27.74
CA ILE A 17 -3.16 1.22 -28.08
C ILE A 17 -2.91 0.45 -26.80
N LYS A 18 -3.20 -0.85 -26.80
CA LYS A 18 -2.88 -1.72 -25.69
C LYS A 18 -1.39 -2.05 -25.72
N VAL A 19 -0.72 -1.86 -24.59
CA VAL A 19 0.69 -2.22 -24.42
C VAL A 19 0.89 -3.05 -23.16
N ARG A 20 1.92 -3.88 -23.16
CA ARG A 20 2.41 -4.59 -21.98
C ARG A 20 3.70 -3.95 -21.49
N GLN A 21 3.76 -3.70 -20.19
CA GLN A 21 4.94 -3.24 -19.47
C GLN A 21 5.62 -4.44 -18.78
N ASN A 22 6.86 -4.71 -19.16
CA ASN A 22 7.70 -5.73 -18.56
C ASN A 22 8.61 -5.10 -17.52
N PHE A 23 8.46 -5.51 -16.27
CA PHE A 23 9.25 -5.01 -15.15
C PHE A 23 10.31 -6.03 -14.76
N TYR A 24 11.44 -5.55 -14.26
CA TYR A 24 12.37 -6.42 -13.54
C TYR A 24 11.69 -6.95 -12.28
N ALA A 25 11.46 -8.26 -12.23
CA ALA A 25 10.65 -8.88 -11.20
C ALA A 25 11.29 -10.18 -10.69
N PRO A 26 12.36 -10.10 -9.87
CA PRO A 26 12.89 -11.26 -9.19
C PRO A 26 11.81 -11.88 -8.29
N GLU A 27 11.76 -13.21 -8.20
CA GLU A 27 10.79 -13.94 -7.40
C GLU A 27 11.48 -15.09 -6.66
N ILE A 28 11.10 -15.26 -5.39
CA ILE A 28 11.51 -16.40 -4.58
C ILE A 28 10.68 -17.61 -5.01
N ALA A 29 11.36 -18.63 -5.55
CA ALA A 29 10.71 -19.88 -5.96
C ALA A 29 10.24 -20.75 -4.77
N ASP A 30 10.97 -20.72 -3.65
CA ASP A 30 10.69 -21.51 -2.44
C ASP A 30 10.70 -20.59 -1.22
N VAL A 31 9.51 -20.04 -0.92
CA VAL A 31 9.29 -19.13 0.22
C VAL A 31 9.66 -19.79 1.55
N PRO A 32 9.26 -21.04 1.85
CA PRO A 32 9.67 -21.69 3.08
C PRO A 32 11.18 -21.73 3.26
N LYS A 33 11.91 -22.20 2.25
CA LYS A 33 13.37 -22.27 2.30
C LYS A 33 14.01 -20.90 2.47
N ALA A 34 13.50 -19.87 1.79
CA ALA A 34 14.02 -18.51 1.91
C ALA A 34 13.86 -17.95 3.34
N VAL A 35 12.73 -18.20 4.01
CA VAL A 35 12.53 -17.79 5.41
C VAL A 35 13.57 -18.45 6.32
N HIS A 36 13.73 -19.77 6.23
CA HIS A 36 14.71 -20.52 7.05
C HIS A 36 16.14 -20.06 6.80
N GLN A 37 16.54 -19.88 5.53
CA GLN A 37 17.88 -19.38 5.18
C GLN A 37 18.12 -18.00 5.76
N SER A 38 17.15 -17.11 5.65
CA SER A 38 17.24 -15.74 6.13
C SER A 38 17.41 -15.68 7.66
N ILE A 39 16.58 -16.41 8.40
CA ILE A 39 16.65 -16.52 9.86
C ILE A 39 18.00 -17.10 10.32
N ASN A 40 18.47 -18.18 9.66
CA ASN A 40 19.74 -18.81 9.98
C ASN A 40 20.93 -17.89 9.71
N GLN A 41 20.93 -17.15 8.60
CA GLN A 41 21.97 -16.17 8.28
C GLN A 41 22.03 -15.03 9.29
N ALA A 42 20.88 -14.60 9.82
CA ALA A 42 20.82 -13.57 10.84
C ALA A 42 21.30 -14.06 12.22
N GLY A 43 21.36 -15.37 12.46
CA GLY A 43 21.84 -15.93 13.73
C GLY A 43 20.98 -15.55 14.94
N VAL A 44 19.68 -15.35 14.75
CA VAL A 44 18.80 -14.77 15.78
C VAL A 44 18.08 -15.79 16.67
N LEU A 45 18.05 -17.07 16.27
CA LEU A 45 17.30 -18.10 17.01
C LEU A 45 17.95 -18.48 18.35
N GLU A 46 19.27 -18.26 18.51
CA GLU A 46 19.97 -18.47 19.79
C GLU A 46 19.50 -17.53 20.91
N ARG A 47 18.72 -16.48 20.56
CA ARG A 47 18.11 -15.54 21.51
C ARG A 47 16.84 -16.09 22.17
N ILE A 48 16.37 -17.25 21.72
CA ILE A 48 15.17 -17.94 22.22
C ILE A 48 15.62 -19.09 23.12
N SER A 49 15.19 -19.07 24.38
CA SER A 49 15.42 -20.16 25.33
C SER A 49 14.26 -21.16 25.27
N PRO A 50 14.50 -22.45 25.58
CA PRO A 50 13.42 -23.42 25.70
C PRO A 50 12.35 -22.97 26.71
N GLY A 51 11.10 -22.90 26.26
CA GLY A 51 9.96 -22.46 27.05
C GLY A 51 9.62 -20.97 26.93
N ASP A 52 10.45 -20.15 26.29
CA ASP A 52 10.15 -18.72 26.05
C ASP A 52 8.81 -18.60 25.30
N GLN A 53 7.90 -17.76 25.79
CA GLN A 53 6.71 -17.35 25.05
C GLN A 53 7.11 -16.30 24.01
N VAL A 54 6.84 -16.58 22.74
CA VAL A 54 7.29 -15.73 21.63
C VAL A 54 6.09 -15.14 20.89
N ALA A 55 5.89 -13.83 21.03
CA ALA A 55 4.89 -13.10 20.28
C ALA A 55 5.37 -12.83 18.85
N ILE A 56 4.60 -13.25 17.85
CA ILE A 56 4.86 -12.98 16.44
C ILE A 56 3.83 -11.97 15.94
N ALA A 57 4.28 -10.75 15.68
CA ALA A 57 3.46 -9.63 15.26
C ALA A 57 3.21 -9.66 13.75
N VAL A 58 1.93 -9.73 13.36
CA VAL A 58 1.51 -9.84 11.95
C VAL A 58 0.55 -8.70 11.59
N GLY A 59 0.86 -8.03 10.48
CA GLY A 59 0.09 -6.89 9.99
C GLY A 59 -1.17 -7.26 9.21
N SER A 60 -1.90 -6.23 8.77
CA SER A 60 -3.13 -6.32 8.00
C SER A 60 -2.95 -6.27 6.48
N ARG A 61 -1.71 -6.13 5.99
CA ARG A 61 -1.46 -5.93 4.57
C ARG A 61 -1.37 -7.28 3.86
N GLY A 62 -1.97 -7.37 2.68
CA GLY A 62 -1.71 -8.44 1.73
C GLY A 62 -0.23 -8.41 1.36
N ILE A 63 0.50 -9.38 1.89
CA ILE A 63 1.85 -9.74 1.46
C ILE A 63 1.67 -11.13 0.86
N ALA A 64 2.15 -11.34 -0.35
CA ALA A 64 2.10 -12.63 -0.99
C ALA A 64 2.78 -13.68 -0.11
N ASP A 65 2.11 -14.81 0.02
CA ASP A 65 2.56 -15.95 0.81
C ASP A 65 2.76 -15.63 2.32
N ILE A 66 2.11 -14.58 2.85
CA ILE A 66 2.22 -14.18 4.27
C ILE A 66 1.90 -15.32 5.23
N SER A 67 0.87 -16.13 4.95
CA SER A 67 0.51 -17.26 5.78
C SER A 67 1.64 -18.29 5.85
N VAL A 68 2.33 -18.54 4.73
CA VAL A 68 3.50 -19.43 4.64
C VAL A 68 4.68 -18.84 5.38
N ILE A 69 4.95 -17.54 5.23
CA ILE A 69 6.02 -16.84 5.94
C ILE A 69 5.81 -16.92 7.45
N VAL A 70 4.59 -16.62 7.93
CA VAL A 70 4.23 -16.70 9.35
C VAL A 70 4.38 -18.14 9.86
N ARG A 71 3.88 -19.13 9.12
CA ARG A 71 4.02 -20.56 9.47
C ARG A 71 5.50 -20.95 9.63
N GLU A 72 6.37 -20.55 8.72
CA GLU A 72 7.79 -20.89 8.83
C GLU A 72 8.50 -20.17 9.97
N VAL A 73 8.12 -18.93 10.30
CA VAL A 73 8.62 -18.25 11.50
C VAL A 73 8.15 -18.99 12.76
N VAL A 74 6.88 -19.40 12.83
CA VAL A 74 6.34 -20.23 13.92
C VAL A 74 7.12 -21.55 14.06
N ASN A 75 7.40 -22.22 12.94
CA ASN A 75 8.18 -23.47 12.94
C ASN A 75 9.60 -23.25 13.45
N ALA A 76 10.27 -22.18 13.02
CA ALA A 76 11.62 -21.84 13.48
C ALA A 76 11.67 -21.58 15.01
N VAL A 77 10.67 -20.87 15.54
CA VAL A 77 10.54 -20.66 17.00
C VAL A 77 10.36 -21.97 17.75
N LYS A 78 9.47 -22.86 17.27
CA LYS A 78 9.27 -24.18 17.89
C LYS A 78 10.53 -25.05 17.87
N GLN A 79 11.28 -25.01 16.77
CA GLN A 79 12.54 -25.75 16.63
C GLN A 79 13.61 -25.23 17.60
N ALA A 80 13.60 -23.93 17.93
CA ALA A 80 14.44 -23.35 18.98
C ALA A 80 13.94 -23.66 20.41
N GLY A 81 12.80 -24.34 20.57
CA GLY A 81 12.21 -24.69 21.85
C GLY A 81 11.27 -23.63 22.45
N GLY A 82 11.00 -22.54 21.72
CA GLY A 82 10.05 -21.50 22.13
C GLY A 82 8.58 -21.91 21.90
N ILE A 83 7.68 -21.17 22.52
CA ILE A 83 6.22 -21.35 22.46
C ILE A 83 5.62 -20.15 21.71
N PRO A 84 5.40 -20.25 20.39
CA PRO A 84 4.93 -19.13 19.59
C PRO A 84 3.43 -18.87 19.75
N PHE A 85 3.05 -17.60 19.69
CA PHE A 85 1.67 -17.17 19.48
C PHE A 85 1.65 -15.92 18.59
N ILE A 86 0.56 -15.74 17.85
CA ILE A 86 0.40 -14.61 16.92
C ILE A 86 -0.31 -13.46 17.62
N VAL A 87 0.20 -12.24 17.44
CA VAL A 87 -0.47 -11.00 17.84
C VAL A 87 -0.79 -10.16 16.60
N PRO A 88 -2.06 -9.78 16.38
CA PRO A 88 -2.43 -8.82 15.35
C PRO A 88 -1.78 -7.44 15.59
N ALA A 89 -0.91 -6.99 14.69
CA ALA A 89 -0.18 -5.74 14.80
C ALA A 89 -0.58 -4.80 13.64
N MET A 90 -1.79 -4.24 13.72
CA MET A 90 -2.40 -3.59 12.56
C MET A 90 -3.05 -2.22 12.84
N GLY A 91 -2.67 -1.59 13.96
CA GLY A 91 -3.12 -0.23 14.29
C GLY A 91 -4.64 -0.15 14.43
N SER A 92 -5.28 0.69 13.61
CA SER A 92 -6.73 0.88 13.56
C SER A 92 -7.49 -0.05 12.60
N HIS A 93 -6.79 -0.96 11.90
CA HIS A 93 -7.45 -1.88 10.97
C HIS A 93 -8.35 -2.90 11.71
N GLY A 94 -9.24 -3.56 10.97
CA GLY A 94 -10.21 -4.50 11.55
C GLY A 94 -11.21 -3.81 12.47
N GLY A 95 -11.58 -2.56 12.18
CA GLY A 95 -12.48 -1.77 13.02
C GLY A 95 -11.91 -1.40 14.39
N ALA A 96 -10.60 -1.61 14.61
CA ALA A 96 -9.96 -1.47 15.92
C ALA A 96 -10.61 -2.34 17.02
N THR A 97 -11.11 -3.52 16.66
CA THR A 97 -11.62 -4.54 17.60
C THR A 97 -10.78 -5.79 17.56
N ALA A 98 -10.78 -6.57 18.64
CA ALA A 98 -10.02 -7.82 18.71
C ALA A 98 -10.51 -8.82 17.65
N GLU A 99 -11.83 -8.93 17.49
CA GLU A 99 -12.52 -9.82 16.55
C GLU A 99 -12.23 -9.41 15.12
N GLY A 100 -12.39 -8.12 14.78
CA GLY A 100 -12.16 -7.64 13.43
C GLY A 100 -10.69 -7.76 13.00
N GLN A 101 -9.74 -7.63 13.93
CA GLN A 101 -8.32 -7.91 13.62
C GLN A 101 -8.05 -9.41 13.39
N LYS A 102 -8.74 -10.32 14.09
CA LYS A 102 -8.67 -11.76 13.80
C LYS A 102 -9.27 -12.09 12.44
N GLU A 103 -10.41 -11.49 12.09
CA GLU A 103 -11.03 -11.66 10.78
C GLU A 103 -10.07 -11.22 9.67
N VAL A 104 -9.39 -10.08 9.83
CA VAL A 104 -8.38 -9.62 8.86
C VAL A 104 -7.28 -10.66 8.67
N LEU A 105 -6.73 -11.25 9.73
CA LEU A 105 -5.73 -12.33 9.61
C LEU A 105 -6.27 -13.55 8.87
N ALA A 106 -7.51 -13.96 9.15
CA ALA A 106 -8.15 -15.08 8.47
C ALA A 106 -8.29 -14.83 6.96
N HIS A 107 -8.64 -13.62 6.54
CA HIS A 107 -8.69 -13.23 5.12
C HIS A 107 -7.31 -13.25 4.44
N LEU A 108 -6.22 -13.10 5.21
CA LEU A 108 -4.85 -13.23 4.74
C LEU A 108 -4.36 -14.69 4.74
N GLY A 109 -5.21 -15.65 5.11
CA GLY A 109 -4.86 -17.06 5.26
C GLY A 109 -4.05 -17.38 6.52
N VAL A 110 -3.91 -16.42 7.45
CA VAL A 110 -3.23 -16.60 8.74
C VAL A 110 -4.26 -17.11 9.74
N THR A 111 -4.43 -18.43 9.80
CA THR A 111 -5.31 -19.12 10.75
C THR A 111 -4.49 -19.99 11.71
N GLU A 112 -5.02 -20.21 12.92
CA GLU A 112 -4.34 -21.04 13.93
C GLU A 112 -3.99 -22.44 13.41
N GLU A 113 -4.91 -23.04 12.65
CA GLU A 113 -4.72 -24.34 12.02
C GLU A 113 -3.58 -24.33 10.99
N PHE A 114 -3.55 -23.34 10.10
CA PHE A 114 -2.55 -23.30 9.03
C PHE A 114 -1.15 -22.96 9.55
N VAL A 115 -1.04 -22.00 10.47
CA VAL A 115 0.25 -21.57 11.02
C VAL A 115 0.71 -22.44 12.19
N GLY A 116 -0.20 -23.18 12.81
CA GLY A 116 0.06 -24.07 13.93
C GLY A 116 0.34 -23.35 15.25
N ALA A 117 -0.11 -22.11 15.44
CA ALA A 117 0.07 -21.32 16.66
C ALA A 117 -1.21 -20.55 17.00
N PRO A 118 -1.53 -20.35 18.29
CA PRO A 118 -2.73 -19.62 18.69
C PRO A 118 -2.65 -18.14 18.30
N ILE A 119 -3.80 -17.53 18.01
CA ILE A 119 -3.92 -16.10 17.70
C ILE A 119 -4.55 -15.40 18.90
N HIS A 120 -3.74 -14.62 19.60
CA HIS A 120 -4.19 -13.79 20.72
C HIS A 120 -4.43 -12.36 20.22
N SER A 121 -5.67 -11.90 20.28
CA SER A 121 -6.06 -10.56 19.83
C SER A 121 -6.71 -9.80 20.97
N ASN A 122 -6.19 -8.60 21.22
CA ASN A 122 -6.72 -7.61 22.14
C ASN A 122 -6.30 -6.22 21.64
N MET A 123 -6.96 -5.19 22.16
CA MET A 123 -6.67 -3.77 21.89
C MET A 123 -5.96 -3.07 23.06
N ASP A 124 -5.76 -3.75 24.20
CA ASP A 124 -5.01 -3.21 25.33
C ASP A 124 -3.55 -2.93 24.98
N VAL A 125 -3.03 -1.83 25.53
CA VAL A 125 -1.66 -1.39 25.32
C VAL A 125 -1.00 -0.98 26.63
N VAL A 126 0.33 -1.06 26.67
CA VAL A 126 1.20 -0.56 27.74
C VAL A 126 1.92 0.69 27.24
N GLU A 127 1.96 1.76 28.05
CA GLU A 127 2.80 2.92 27.77
C GLU A 127 4.24 2.60 28.18
N VAL A 128 5.15 2.56 27.21
CA VAL A 128 6.56 2.20 27.45
C VAL A 128 7.50 3.41 27.46
N GLY A 129 6.99 4.59 27.10
CA GLY A 129 7.77 5.82 27.16
C GLY A 129 7.05 6.98 26.49
N ARG A 130 7.79 8.08 26.35
CA ARG A 130 7.33 9.30 25.68
C ARG A 130 8.45 9.89 24.83
N LEU A 131 8.09 10.50 23.71
CA LEU A 131 9.01 11.36 22.96
C LEU A 131 9.27 12.67 23.73
N ASP A 132 10.33 13.40 23.36
CA ASP A 132 10.67 14.71 23.95
C ASP A 132 9.53 15.74 23.89
N ASN A 133 8.67 15.63 22.88
CA ASN A 133 7.49 16.48 22.71
C ASN A 133 6.27 16.03 23.54
N GLY A 134 6.43 15.00 24.38
CA GLY A 134 5.40 14.47 25.29
C GLY A 134 4.50 13.40 24.70
N LEU A 135 4.63 13.07 23.40
CA LEU A 135 3.81 12.02 22.76
C LEU A 135 4.05 10.67 23.43
N PRO A 136 2.99 9.97 23.86
CA PRO A 136 3.13 8.65 24.46
C PRO A 136 3.46 7.59 23.40
N VAL A 137 4.27 6.62 23.82
CA VAL A 137 4.66 5.45 23.03
C VAL A 137 4.01 4.22 23.65
N TYR A 138 3.25 3.50 22.83
CA TYR A 138 2.47 2.35 23.24
C TYR A 138 2.92 1.07 22.54
N ILE A 139 2.71 -0.06 23.21
CA ILE A 139 2.90 -1.40 22.64
C ILE A 139 1.73 -2.30 23.09
N ASP A 140 1.33 -3.25 22.25
CA ASP A 140 0.39 -4.33 22.56
C ASP A 140 0.78 -5.02 23.87
N LYS A 141 -0.19 -5.15 24.77
CA LYS A 141 0.04 -5.71 26.10
C LYS A 141 0.47 -7.18 26.07
N LEU A 142 -0.12 -8.00 25.21
CA LEU A 142 0.22 -9.42 25.10
C LEU A 142 1.63 -9.63 24.53
N ALA A 143 2.02 -8.81 23.56
CA ALA A 143 3.37 -8.80 23.02
C ALA A 143 4.39 -8.37 24.09
N TYR A 144 4.06 -7.33 24.86
CA TYR A 144 4.93 -6.81 25.93
C TYR A 144 5.12 -7.80 27.08
N GLU A 145 4.11 -8.60 27.40
CA GLU A 145 4.17 -9.64 28.44
C GLU A 145 4.87 -10.94 27.98
N ALA A 146 5.21 -11.05 26.69
CA ALA A 146 5.95 -12.19 26.15
C ALA A 146 7.44 -12.12 26.50
N ASP A 147 8.13 -13.27 26.50
CA ASP A 147 9.58 -13.33 26.73
C ASP A 147 10.37 -12.78 25.54
N LYS A 148 9.82 -12.92 24.32
CA LYS A 148 10.41 -12.46 23.05
C LYS A 148 9.35 -11.96 22.09
N ILE A 149 9.71 -11.01 21.24
CA ILE A 149 8.86 -10.47 20.17
C ILE A 149 9.58 -10.57 18.83
N ILE A 150 8.86 -11.04 17.81
CA ILE A 150 9.28 -11.05 16.41
C ILE A 150 8.27 -10.24 15.59
N VAL A 151 8.74 -9.36 14.71
CA VAL A 151 7.85 -8.55 13.84
C VAL A 151 7.96 -8.97 12.38
N ILE A 152 6.84 -9.12 11.67
CA ILE A 152 6.83 -9.46 10.24
C ILE A 152 6.16 -8.31 9.48
N ASN A 153 6.83 -7.75 8.47
CA ASN A 153 6.21 -6.75 7.61
C ASN A 153 6.83 -6.65 6.23
N ARG A 154 6.08 -6.05 5.30
CA ARG A 154 6.57 -5.64 3.99
C ARG A 154 7.24 -4.27 4.08
N VAL A 155 8.44 -4.18 3.50
CA VAL A 155 9.12 -2.90 3.28
C VAL A 155 8.62 -2.29 1.98
N LYS A 156 8.07 -1.07 2.04
CA LYS A 156 7.41 -0.43 0.90
C LYS A 156 7.41 1.11 1.04
N PRO A 157 7.53 1.88 -0.06
CA PRO A 157 7.29 3.32 -0.03
C PRO A 157 5.88 3.63 0.47
N HIS A 158 5.78 4.56 1.43
CA HIS A 158 4.52 5.05 1.96
C HIS A 158 3.80 5.93 0.94
N THR A 159 2.52 6.12 1.14
CA THR A 159 1.66 6.93 0.25
C THR A 159 1.46 8.37 0.75
N ALA A 160 2.08 8.75 1.87
CA ALA A 160 1.72 9.99 2.60
C ALA A 160 2.89 10.69 3.30
N PHE A 161 4.07 10.09 3.36
CA PHE A 161 5.29 10.75 3.83
C PHE A 161 6.53 10.08 3.21
N ARG A 162 7.68 10.75 3.27
CA ARG A 162 8.99 10.22 2.90
C ARG A 162 9.94 10.25 4.09
N GLY A 163 10.79 9.24 4.18
CA GLY A 163 11.80 9.12 5.24
C GLY A 163 12.84 8.06 4.89
N LEU A 164 13.85 7.93 5.76
CA LEU A 164 14.79 6.81 5.70
C LEU A 164 14.06 5.49 5.93
N VAL A 165 13.03 5.52 6.79
CA VAL A 165 12.10 4.44 7.02
C VAL A 165 10.69 4.92 6.68
N GLU A 166 9.93 4.07 5.98
CA GLU A 166 8.57 4.35 5.51
C GLU A 166 7.61 3.27 6.02
N SER A 167 7.17 2.34 5.16
CA SER A 167 6.53 1.09 5.64
C SER A 167 7.59 0.01 5.79
N GLY A 168 7.54 -0.76 6.88
CA GLY A 168 8.49 -1.81 7.20
C GLY A 168 8.46 -2.18 8.68
N LEU A 169 9.57 -2.65 9.24
CA LEU A 169 9.64 -3.22 10.59
C LEU A 169 9.45 -2.14 11.66
N MET A 170 10.14 -1.00 11.57
CA MET A 170 9.98 0.06 12.58
C MET A 170 8.57 0.65 12.58
N LYS A 171 7.92 0.77 11.41
CA LYS A 171 6.50 1.18 11.36
C LYS A 171 5.58 0.11 11.97
N MET A 172 5.89 -1.18 11.79
CA MET A 172 5.16 -2.26 12.44
C MET A 172 5.24 -2.15 13.96
N ILE A 173 6.41 -1.79 14.49
CA ILE A 173 6.61 -1.57 15.93
C ILE A 173 5.81 -0.34 16.41
N THR A 174 5.96 0.81 15.76
CA THR A 174 5.32 2.05 16.22
C THR A 174 3.80 2.05 16.05
N ILE A 175 3.31 1.63 14.87
CA ILE A 175 1.88 1.74 14.51
C ILE A 175 1.16 0.41 14.67
N GLY A 176 1.78 -0.68 14.24
CA GLY A 176 1.17 -2.02 14.28
C GLY A 176 0.96 -2.49 15.70
N LEU A 177 2.07 -2.65 16.44
CA LEU A 177 2.05 -3.02 17.86
C LEU A 177 1.51 -1.89 18.74
N GLY A 178 1.60 -0.62 18.32
CA GLY A 178 0.96 0.48 19.03
C GLY A 178 -0.58 0.43 19.07
N LYS A 179 -1.22 -0.45 18.29
CA LYS A 179 -2.69 -0.55 18.14
C LYS A 179 -3.31 0.79 17.74
N GLN A 180 -4.62 0.95 17.91
CA GLN A 180 -5.31 2.19 17.59
C GLN A 180 -4.73 3.38 18.39
N LYS A 181 -4.46 3.20 19.69
CA LYS A 181 -3.99 4.27 20.57
C LYS A 181 -2.61 4.80 20.19
N GLY A 182 -1.66 3.91 19.88
CA GLY A 182 -0.33 4.27 19.38
C GLY A 182 -0.36 4.84 17.97
N ALA A 183 -1.23 4.30 17.10
CA ALA A 183 -1.45 4.89 15.78
C ALA A 183 -1.94 6.34 15.91
N GLU A 184 -2.94 6.61 16.75
CA GLU A 184 -3.46 7.96 16.98
C GLU A 184 -2.39 8.92 17.52
N ALA A 185 -1.60 8.48 18.52
CA ALA A 185 -0.50 9.26 19.07
C ALA A 185 0.54 9.65 18.00
N ALA A 186 0.93 8.73 17.11
CA ALA A 186 1.87 9.00 16.04
C ALA A 186 1.32 9.99 14.98
N HIS A 187 -0.01 9.98 14.75
CA HIS A 187 -0.68 10.87 13.78
C HIS A 187 -1.01 12.25 14.34
N GLN A 188 -0.95 12.46 15.66
CA GLN A 188 -1.40 13.67 16.34
C GLN A 188 -0.79 14.98 15.79
N TYR A 189 0.45 14.95 15.29
CA TYR A 189 1.12 16.13 14.70
C TYR A 189 1.18 16.11 13.17
N SER A 190 0.28 15.38 12.52
CA SER A 190 0.19 15.16 11.06
C SER A 190 1.36 14.37 10.46
N PHE A 191 1.25 14.08 9.16
CA PHE A 191 2.29 13.42 8.38
C PHE A 191 3.62 14.19 8.29
N LYS A 192 3.66 15.48 8.66
CA LYS A 192 4.88 16.30 8.64
C LYS A 192 6.02 15.68 9.43
N TYR A 193 5.70 15.11 10.59
CA TYR A 193 6.69 14.55 11.51
C TYR A 193 6.69 13.02 11.53
N MET A 194 5.85 12.38 10.70
CA MET A 194 5.64 10.92 10.73
C MET A 194 6.93 10.14 10.47
N ALA A 195 7.74 10.56 9.51
CA ALA A 195 9.03 9.91 9.20
C ALA A 195 9.95 9.85 10.43
N ARG A 196 9.98 10.92 11.23
CA ARG A 196 10.76 11.00 12.46
C ARG A 196 10.09 10.22 13.59
N HIS A 197 8.80 10.45 13.83
CA HIS A 197 8.07 9.81 14.93
C HIS A 197 8.09 8.28 14.80
N VAL A 198 7.92 7.73 13.60
CA VAL A 198 7.99 6.28 13.38
C VAL A 198 9.32 5.71 13.89
N VAL A 199 10.43 6.37 13.57
CA VAL A 199 11.77 5.94 13.99
C VAL A 199 11.97 6.15 15.49
N ASP A 200 11.74 7.37 15.99
CA ASP A 200 11.98 7.72 17.39
C ASP A 200 11.13 6.88 18.36
N MET A 201 9.86 6.64 18.04
CA MET A 201 8.97 5.80 18.85
C MET A 201 9.41 4.32 18.81
N ALA A 202 9.78 3.79 17.64
CA ALA A 202 10.22 2.40 17.53
C ALA A 202 11.50 2.15 18.34
N LYS A 203 12.43 3.10 18.38
CA LYS A 203 13.63 3.01 19.23
C LYS A 203 13.27 2.85 20.72
N ILE A 204 12.33 3.65 21.21
CA ILE A 204 11.86 3.55 22.59
C ILE A 204 11.28 2.15 22.83
N VAL A 205 10.43 1.65 21.93
CA VAL A 205 9.86 0.30 22.10
C VAL A 205 10.94 -0.78 22.09
N ILE A 206 11.90 -0.73 21.16
CA ILE A 206 13.00 -1.71 21.07
C ILE A 206 13.87 -1.71 22.35
N GLN A 207 14.03 -0.56 23.01
CA GLN A 207 14.76 -0.48 24.27
C GLN A 207 13.99 -1.02 25.48
N GLN A 208 12.65 -1.05 25.42
CA GLN A 208 11.78 -1.35 26.55
C GLN A 208 11.09 -2.72 26.45
N ALA A 209 11.05 -3.32 25.26
CA ALA A 209 10.39 -4.60 24.99
C ALA A 209 11.36 -5.61 24.37
N PRO A 210 11.16 -6.92 24.56
CA PRO A 210 12.11 -7.96 24.13
C PRO A 210 11.98 -8.29 22.63
N ILE A 211 12.04 -7.27 21.76
CA ILE A 211 12.05 -7.44 20.31
C ILE A 211 13.42 -7.97 19.91
N ILE A 212 13.46 -9.20 19.38
CA ILE A 212 14.73 -9.89 19.08
C ILE A 212 15.14 -9.77 17.62
N PHE A 213 14.18 -9.80 16.69
CA PHE A 213 14.40 -9.62 15.26
C PHE A 213 13.08 -9.37 14.53
N GLY A 214 13.17 -9.04 13.25
CA GLY A 214 12.01 -8.93 12.37
C GLY A 214 12.27 -9.57 11.02
N VAL A 215 11.21 -9.96 10.32
CA VAL A 215 11.24 -10.51 8.96
C VAL A 215 10.69 -9.45 8.01
N ALA A 216 11.60 -8.82 7.27
CA ALA A 216 11.29 -7.87 6.22
C ALA A 216 11.05 -8.60 4.90
N VAL A 217 9.92 -8.31 4.26
CA VAL A 217 9.54 -8.86 2.96
C VAL A 217 9.57 -7.74 1.92
N LEU A 218 10.23 -7.97 0.79
CA LEU A 218 10.12 -7.14 -0.41
C LEU A 218 9.35 -7.92 -1.46
N GLU A 219 8.47 -7.23 -2.17
CA GLU A 219 7.71 -7.79 -3.29
C GLU A 219 8.16 -7.15 -4.60
N ASN A 220 8.03 -7.92 -5.68
CA ASN A 220 8.27 -7.41 -7.02
C ASN A 220 7.05 -6.70 -7.61
N ALA A 221 7.19 -6.25 -8.85
CA ALA A 221 6.18 -5.54 -9.61
C ALA A 221 4.86 -6.30 -9.84
N TYR A 222 4.80 -7.59 -9.51
CA TYR A 222 3.64 -8.47 -9.71
C TYR A 222 3.09 -9.01 -8.38
N ASP A 223 3.37 -8.32 -7.26
CA ASP A 223 2.96 -8.73 -5.92
C ASP A 223 3.42 -10.16 -5.57
N ARG A 224 4.65 -10.53 -5.94
CA ARG A 224 5.29 -11.80 -5.55
C ARG A 224 6.50 -11.54 -4.66
N PRO A 225 6.81 -12.41 -3.67
CA PRO A 225 7.96 -12.20 -2.80
C PRO A 225 9.26 -12.21 -3.61
N ALA A 226 9.99 -11.09 -3.57
CA ALA A 226 11.26 -10.92 -4.25
C ALA A 226 12.45 -11.21 -3.32
N LYS A 227 12.30 -10.84 -2.04
CA LYS A 227 13.36 -10.99 -1.03
C LYS A 227 12.74 -11.10 0.36
N ILE A 228 13.33 -11.95 1.21
CA ILE A 228 12.97 -12.09 2.62
C ILE A 228 14.24 -11.95 3.45
N VAL A 229 14.25 -10.99 4.37
CA VAL A 229 15.41 -10.65 5.20
C VAL A 229 15.02 -10.67 6.67
N ALA A 230 15.60 -11.59 7.44
CA ALA A 230 15.57 -11.54 8.90
C ALA A 230 16.61 -10.53 9.37
N VAL A 231 16.20 -9.56 10.18
CA VAL A 231 17.03 -8.45 10.63
C VAL A 231 17.04 -8.45 12.16
N PRO A 232 18.20 -8.57 12.84
CA PRO A 232 18.29 -8.39 14.28
C PRO A 232 17.78 -7.00 14.69
N ALA A 233 17.12 -6.89 15.85
CA ALA A 233 16.45 -5.65 16.26
C ALA A 233 17.39 -4.43 16.32
N GLU A 234 18.64 -4.64 16.74
CA GLU A 234 19.68 -3.62 16.81
C GLU A 234 20.15 -3.11 15.43
N GLN A 235 19.77 -3.77 14.34
CA GLN A 235 20.15 -3.41 12.97
C GLN A 235 18.99 -2.81 12.15
N PHE A 236 17.79 -2.68 12.70
CA PHE A 236 16.64 -2.14 11.93
C PHE A 236 16.93 -0.76 11.35
N GLU A 237 17.54 0.13 12.14
CA GLU A 237 17.82 1.50 11.71
C GLU A 237 18.80 1.62 10.54
N THR A 238 19.69 0.63 10.39
CA THR A 238 20.71 0.63 9.34
C THR A 238 20.27 -0.17 8.12
N VAL A 239 19.63 -1.32 8.33
CA VAL A 239 19.25 -2.26 7.26
C VAL A 239 17.93 -1.88 6.59
N GLU A 240 16.92 -1.43 7.35
CA GLU A 240 15.60 -1.12 6.77
C GLU A 240 15.64 0.01 5.71
N PRO A 241 16.45 1.08 5.85
CA PRO A 241 16.61 2.07 4.80
C PRO A 241 17.17 1.50 3.48
N GLU A 242 18.13 0.58 3.54
CA GLU A 242 18.69 -0.07 2.35
C GLU A 242 17.64 -0.94 1.65
N LEU A 243 16.88 -1.70 2.44
CA LEU A 243 15.75 -2.49 1.95
C LEU A 243 14.66 -1.62 1.32
N LEU A 244 14.41 -0.41 1.85
CA LEU A 244 13.44 0.51 1.29
C LEU A 244 13.88 1.06 -0.08
N VAL A 245 15.17 1.32 -0.27
CA VAL A 245 15.72 1.72 -1.58
C VAL A 245 15.53 0.59 -2.59
N GLU A 246 15.84 -0.65 -2.22
CA GLU A 246 15.61 -1.82 -3.06
C GLU A 246 14.12 -2.01 -3.37
N ALA A 247 13.23 -1.92 -2.38
CA ALA A 247 11.78 -2.02 -2.56
C ALA A 247 11.24 -0.97 -3.56
N LYS A 248 11.75 0.27 -3.51
CA LYS A 248 11.39 1.33 -4.48
C LYS A 248 11.79 0.96 -5.91
N SER A 249 12.91 0.27 -6.09
CA SER A 249 13.38 -0.15 -7.42
C SER A 249 12.57 -1.31 -8.03
N LEU A 250 11.92 -2.12 -7.17
CA LEU A 250 11.11 -3.27 -7.56
C LEU A 250 9.62 -2.93 -7.81
N MET A 251 9.18 -1.75 -7.36
CA MET A 251 7.81 -1.30 -7.49
C MET A 251 7.42 -1.10 -8.97
N PRO A 252 6.19 -1.48 -9.39
CA PRO A 252 5.76 -1.23 -10.75
C PRO A 252 5.60 0.28 -10.98
N ARG A 253 5.59 0.72 -12.24
CA ARG A 253 5.38 2.12 -12.61
C ARG A 253 4.70 2.25 -13.96
N ILE A 254 4.12 3.42 -14.22
CA ILE A 254 3.78 3.81 -15.59
C ILE A 254 5.07 4.28 -16.27
N MET A 255 5.47 3.66 -17.37
CA MET A 255 6.73 3.96 -18.08
C MET A 255 6.64 5.17 -19.03
N PHE A 256 5.58 5.96 -18.92
CA PHE A 256 5.33 7.15 -19.74
C PHE A 256 5.26 8.38 -18.83
N ASN A 257 6.05 9.40 -19.12
CA ASN A 257 6.11 10.66 -18.37
C ASN A 257 6.58 11.79 -19.30
N PRO A 258 5.91 12.96 -19.38
CA PRO A 258 4.70 13.38 -18.66
C PRO A 258 3.42 12.72 -19.16
N ILE A 259 2.33 12.84 -18.39
CA ILE A 259 0.98 12.38 -18.71
C ILE A 259 -0.01 13.55 -18.64
N ASP A 260 -0.71 13.83 -19.73
CA ASP A 260 -1.72 14.89 -19.77
C ASP A 260 -3.01 14.43 -19.07
N VAL A 261 -3.43 13.19 -19.35
CA VAL A 261 -4.63 12.57 -18.77
C VAL A 261 -4.33 11.13 -18.35
N LEU A 262 -4.47 10.83 -17.07
CA LEU A 262 -4.48 9.47 -16.52
C LEU A 262 -5.93 9.06 -16.24
N VAL A 263 -6.42 8.04 -16.94
CA VAL A 263 -7.72 7.42 -16.70
C VAL A 263 -7.52 6.18 -15.84
N VAL A 264 -8.24 6.11 -14.73
CA VAL A 264 -8.23 4.99 -13.79
C VAL A 264 -9.62 4.39 -13.76
N ASP A 265 -9.77 3.14 -14.20
CA ASP A 265 -11.09 2.51 -14.31
C ASP A 265 -11.73 2.33 -12.94
N GLU A 266 -10.95 1.93 -11.93
CA GLU A 266 -11.44 1.75 -10.57
C GLU A 266 -10.43 2.14 -9.49
N ILE A 267 -10.95 2.68 -8.38
CA ILE A 267 -10.20 2.89 -7.13
C ILE A 267 -10.85 2.12 -5.98
N GLY A 268 -10.10 1.87 -4.92
CA GLY A 268 -10.62 1.19 -3.74
C GLY A 268 -9.60 1.02 -2.63
N LYS A 269 -10.09 0.80 -1.41
CA LYS A 269 -9.23 0.56 -0.23
C LYS A 269 -8.52 -0.78 -0.28
N ASP A 270 -9.07 -1.72 -1.03
CA ASP A 270 -8.44 -2.99 -1.39
C ASP A 270 -7.27 -2.79 -2.36
N ILE A 271 -7.34 -1.77 -3.23
CA ILE A 271 -6.27 -1.41 -4.18
C ILE A 271 -5.13 -0.66 -3.49
N SER A 272 -5.46 0.40 -2.75
CA SER A 272 -4.49 1.20 -2.01
C SER A 272 -5.13 1.84 -0.77
N GLY A 273 -4.33 2.13 0.25
CA GLY A 273 -4.78 2.87 1.43
C GLY A 273 -5.44 4.21 1.08
N ASP A 274 -4.99 4.85 0.00
CA ASP A 274 -5.50 6.12 -0.53
C ASP A 274 -6.39 5.92 -1.77
N GLY A 275 -7.00 4.74 -1.95
CA GLY A 275 -7.87 4.39 -3.07
C GLY A 275 -7.11 4.02 -4.34
N MET A 276 -6.09 4.80 -4.67
CA MET A 276 -5.09 4.52 -5.72
C MET A 276 -3.71 4.86 -5.16
N ASP A 277 -2.67 4.13 -5.55
CA ASP A 277 -1.33 4.34 -5.01
C ASP A 277 -0.68 5.61 -5.63
N PRO A 278 -0.42 6.66 -4.84
CA PRO A 278 0.15 7.91 -5.35
C PRO A 278 1.58 7.75 -5.85
N ASN A 279 2.28 6.66 -5.49
CA ASN A 279 3.57 6.33 -6.09
C ASN A 279 3.46 5.95 -7.57
N ILE A 280 2.27 5.55 -8.02
CA ILE A 280 1.95 5.23 -9.42
C ILE A 280 1.36 6.44 -10.13
N THR A 281 0.46 7.18 -9.47
CA THR A 281 -0.27 8.30 -10.10
C THR A 281 0.46 9.64 -10.01
N GLY A 282 1.49 9.75 -9.17
CA GLY A 282 2.18 11.00 -8.85
C GLY A 282 1.37 11.99 -8.01
N ARG A 283 0.15 11.64 -7.58
CA ARG A 283 -0.76 12.54 -6.88
C ARG A 283 -0.91 12.20 -5.41
N TYR A 284 -0.08 12.81 -4.57
CA TYR A 284 -0.10 12.60 -3.12
C TYR A 284 -1.15 13.47 -2.43
N ALA A 285 -1.76 12.92 -1.36
CA ALA A 285 -2.73 13.65 -0.54
C ALA A 285 -2.09 14.66 0.42
N THR A 286 -0.79 14.53 0.68
CA THR A 286 -0.01 15.33 1.62
C THR A 286 1.17 15.96 0.89
N PRO A 287 1.70 17.10 1.38
CA PRO A 287 2.91 17.71 0.82
C PRO A 287 4.20 17.04 1.31
N TYR A 288 4.12 15.96 2.09
CA TYR A 288 5.26 15.31 2.75
C TYR A 288 5.75 14.07 2.00
N ALA A 289 5.13 13.76 0.86
CA ALA A 289 5.58 12.74 -0.06
C ALA A 289 5.54 13.24 -1.50
N SER A 290 6.42 12.65 -2.32
CA SER A 290 6.56 12.94 -3.74
C SER A 290 7.11 11.70 -4.46
N GLY A 291 7.00 11.68 -5.79
CA GLY A 291 7.35 10.56 -6.66
C GLY A 291 6.33 10.37 -7.78
N GLY A 292 6.48 9.31 -8.56
CA GLY A 292 5.58 9.00 -9.67
C GLY A 292 5.74 9.93 -10.89
N PRO A 293 4.89 9.76 -11.92
CA PRO A 293 4.89 10.60 -13.11
C PRO A 293 4.22 11.96 -12.86
N ASP A 294 4.55 12.94 -13.70
CA ASP A 294 3.88 14.23 -13.75
C ASP A 294 2.54 14.08 -14.49
N VAL A 295 1.45 14.07 -13.73
CA VAL A 295 0.07 13.89 -14.26
C VAL A 295 -0.75 15.16 -14.14
N THR A 296 -1.23 15.70 -15.26
CA THR A 296 -1.99 16.96 -15.27
C THR A 296 -3.45 16.78 -14.85
N ARG A 297 -4.13 15.74 -15.34
CA ARG A 297 -5.50 15.37 -14.97
C ARG A 297 -5.64 13.88 -14.66
N ILE A 298 -6.28 13.57 -13.55
CA ILE A 298 -6.69 12.20 -13.21
C ILE A 298 -8.22 12.08 -13.31
N VAL A 299 -8.67 11.04 -14.02
CA VAL A 299 -10.08 10.65 -14.13
C VAL A 299 -10.28 9.32 -13.44
N VAL A 300 -11.26 9.22 -12.55
CA VAL A 300 -11.67 7.95 -11.93
C VAL A 300 -13.05 7.56 -12.44
N LEU A 301 -13.17 6.39 -13.07
CA LEU A 301 -14.42 5.97 -13.71
C LEU A 301 -15.34 5.17 -12.78
N GLY A 302 -14.78 4.47 -11.79
CA GLY A 302 -15.47 3.49 -10.96
C GLY A 302 -14.86 3.29 -9.57
N LEU A 303 -15.57 2.53 -8.75
CA LEU A 303 -15.08 1.95 -7.50
C LEU A 303 -14.92 0.44 -7.69
N SER A 304 -13.88 -0.16 -7.12
CA SER A 304 -13.75 -1.61 -7.09
C SER A 304 -14.91 -2.22 -6.29
N GLU A 305 -15.39 -3.40 -6.70
CA GLU A 305 -16.47 -4.07 -5.96
C GLU A 305 -16.06 -4.35 -4.50
N LYS A 306 -14.81 -4.76 -4.29
CA LYS A 306 -14.25 -5.11 -2.98
C LYS A 306 -14.06 -3.92 -2.03
N THR A 307 -14.10 -2.66 -2.51
CA THR A 307 -14.03 -1.49 -1.62
C THR A 307 -15.32 -1.26 -0.84
N ASP A 308 -16.41 -1.91 -1.25
CA ASP A 308 -17.73 -1.85 -0.59
C ASP A 308 -18.16 -0.38 -0.30
N GLY A 309 -18.08 0.45 -1.34
CA GLY A 309 -18.47 1.88 -1.28
C GLY A 309 -17.48 2.81 -0.57
N ASN A 310 -16.36 2.33 -0.03
CA ASN A 310 -15.33 3.20 0.55
C ASN A 310 -14.51 3.88 -0.56
N ALA A 311 -14.84 5.14 -0.85
CA ALA A 311 -14.18 5.94 -1.88
C ALA A 311 -13.04 6.83 -1.34
N ASN A 312 -12.45 6.52 -0.18
CA ASN A 312 -11.30 7.27 0.34
C ASN A 312 -10.17 7.32 -0.70
N GLY A 313 -9.82 8.52 -1.16
CA GLY A 313 -8.88 8.74 -2.26
C GLY A 313 -9.50 9.46 -3.46
N ILE A 314 -10.83 9.42 -3.60
CA ILE A 314 -11.54 10.03 -4.73
C ILE A 314 -11.26 11.53 -4.87
N GLY A 315 -11.02 12.21 -3.74
CA GLY A 315 -10.69 13.65 -3.75
C GLY A 315 -9.32 14.00 -4.33
N LEU A 316 -8.51 13.00 -4.69
CA LEU A 316 -7.24 13.17 -5.42
C LEU A 316 -7.42 13.13 -6.94
N ALA A 317 -8.57 12.68 -7.43
CA ALA A 317 -8.91 12.80 -8.85
C ALA A 317 -9.34 14.23 -9.18
N ASP A 318 -9.15 14.66 -10.42
CA ASP A 318 -9.70 15.92 -10.90
C ASP A 318 -11.17 15.74 -11.31
N ILE A 319 -11.50 14.59 -11.89
CA ILE A 319 -12.79 14.31 -12.51
C ILE A 319 -13.24 12.87 -12.21
N THR A 320 -14.54 12.67 -12.04
CA THR A 320 -15.15 11.33 -11.89
C THR A 320 -16.50 11.23 -12.59
N THR A 321 -17.21 10.13 -12.38
CA THR A 321 -18.54 9.86 -12.94
C THR A 321 -19.62 10.02 -11.88
N LYS A 322 -20.86 10.30 -12.33
CA LYS A 322 -22.04 10.31 -11.46
C LYS A 322 -22.24 8.95 -10.79
N LYS A 323 -21.97 7.86 -11.51
CA LYS A 323 -22.00 6.48 -10.98
C LYS A 323 -21.13 6.34 -9.74
N VAL A 324 -19.86 6.77 -9.79
CA VAL A 324 -18.97 6.75 -8.61
C VAL A 324 -19.58 7.53 -7.46
N LYS A 325 -20.01 8.77 -7.71
CA LYS A 325 -20.62 9.65 -6.70
C LYS A 325 -21.85 9.02 -6.02
N GLU A 326 -22.64 8.22 -6.73
CA GLU A 326 -23.81 7.53 -6.20
C GLU A 326 -23.47 6.25 -5.43
N GLN A 327 -22.30 5.65 -5.65
CA GLN A 327 -21.82 4.45 -4.94
C GLN A 327 -21.08 4.76 -3.62
N ILE A 328 -20.75 6.03 -3.35
CA ILE A 328 -19.95 6.41 -2.16
C ILE A 328 -20.75 6.22 -0.87
N ILE A 329 -20.17 5.49 0.09
CA ILE A 329 -20.58 5.48 1.50
C ILE A 329 -19.65 6.42 2.27
N TRP A 330 -20.12 7.64 2.54
CA TRP A 330 -19.30 8.75 3.04
C TRP A 330 -18.71 8.48 4.42
N GLU A 331 -19.46 7.84 5.31
CA GLU A 331 -19.05 7.53 6.69
C GLU A 331 -17.76 6.71 6.71
N LYS A 332 -17.61 5.75 5.78
CA LYS A 332 -16.41 4.92 5.64
C LYS A 332 -15.19 5.75 5.21
N GLY A 333 -15.38 6.76 4.36
CA GLY A 333 -14.33 7.69 3.98
C GLY A 333 -13.97 8.66 5.11
N PHE A 334 -14.98 9.21 5.78
CA PHE A 334 -14.80 10.20 6.85
C PHE A 334 -14.07 9.63 8.06
N ALA A 335 -14.33 8.39 8.45
CA ALA A 335 -13.57 7.72 9.50
C ALA A 335 -12.05 7.74 9.20
N ASN A 336 -11.64 7.42 7.97
CA ASN A 336 -10.24 7.45 7.56
C ASN A 336 -9.66 8.87 7.53
N ALA A 337 -10.42 9.84 7.02
CA ALA A 337 -9.99 11.23 6.96
C ALA A 337 -9.78 11.83 8.36
N LEU A 338 -10.66 11.49 9.31
CA LEU A 338 -10.55 11.91 10.72
C LEU A 338 -9.35 11.27 11.40
N THR A 339 -9.15 9.95 11.26
CA THR A 339 -7.99 9.26 11.86
C THR A 339 -6.66 9.75 11.28
N SER A 340 -6.59 9.96 9.97
CA SER A 340 -5.34 10.38 9.30
C SER A 340 -5.08 11.89 9.36
N THR A 341 -6.09 12.69 9.72
CA THR A 341 -6.13 14.16 9.63
C THR A 341 -6.05 14.71 8.21
N VAL A 342 -6.26 13.88 7.18
CA VAL A 342 -6.17 14.25 5.76
C VAL A 342 -7.56 14.33 5.15
N VAL A 343 -8.13 15.53 5.05
CA VAL A 343 -9.49 15.74 4.51
C VAL A 343 -9.54 15.83 2.98
N SER A 344 -8.39 15.99 2.32
CA SER A 344 -8.33 16.11 0.85
C SER A 344 -8.83 14.85 0.13
N VAL A 345 -8.61 13.66 0.71
CA VAL A 345 -8.95 12.37 0.11
C VAL A 345 -10.47 12.10 0.02
N VAL A 346 -11.29 12.85 0.75
CA VAL A 346 -12.76 12.71 0.79
C VAL A 346 -13.49 13.89 0.14
N LYS A 347 -12.79 14.73 -0.61
CA LYS A 347 -13.44 15.76 -1.45
C LYS A 347 -14.14 15.10 -2.64
N LEU A 348 -15.26 15.67 -3.08
CA LEU A 348 -15.93 15.23 -4.31
C LEU A 348 -15.35 16.00 -5.52
N PRO A 349 -14.72 15.33 -6.50
CA PRO A 349 -14.26 15.98 -7.73
C PRO A 349 -15.43 16.36 -8.64
N MET A 350 -15.14 17.08 -9.74
CA MET A 350 -16.12 17.33 -10.79
C MET A 350 -16.64 15.99 -11.32
N PHE A 351 -17.95 15.74 -11.25
CA PHE A 351 -18.54 14.51 -11.75
C PHE A 351 -19.42 14.74 -12.97
N LEU A 352 -19.35 13.84 -13.95
CA LEU A 352 -20.08 13.91 -15.22
C LEU A 352 -20.99 12.70 -15.37
N GLU A 353 -22.01 12.81 -16.22
CA GLU A 353 -23.04 11.77 -16.37
C GLU A 353 -22.48 10.44 -16.88
N THR A 354 -21.46 10.47 -17.75
CA THR A 354 -20.85 9.29 -18.38
C THR A 354 -19.33 9.32 -18.31
N GLU A 355 -18.71 8.15 -18.46
CA GLU A 355 -17.27 7.95 -18.57
C GLU A 355 -16.67 8.75 -19.74
N GLU A 356 -17.32 8.73 -20.90
CA GLU A 356 -16.89 9.49 -22.08
C GLU A 356 -16.84 11.00 -21.80
N LEU A 357 -17.87 11.55 -21.14
CA LEU A 357 -17.91 12.96 -20.77
C LEU A 357 -16.83 13.31 -19.74
N ALA A 358 -16.58 12.43 -18.77
CA ALA A 358 -15.52 12.61 -17.78
C ALA A 358 -14.14 12.68 -18.44
N VAL A 359 -13.85 11.76 -19.38
CA VAL A 359 -12.58 11.76 -20.13
C VAL A 359 -12.46 12.99 -21.02
N LYS A 360 -13.51 13.38 -21.75
CA LYS A 360 -13.50 14.63 -22.56
C LYS A 360 -13.28 15.86 -21.71
N ALA A 361 -13.85 15.93 -20.51
CA ALA A 361 -13.62 17.03 -19.58
C ALA A 361 -12.15 17.10 -19.13
N ALA A 362 -11.50 15.95 -18.91
CA ALA A 362 -10.08 15.91 -18.57
C ALA A 362 -9.20 16.38 -19.73
N ILE A 363 -9.47 15.89 -20.95
CA ILE A 363 -8.77 16.35 -22.16
C ILE A 363 -8.93 17.87 -22.33
N LYS A 364 -10.15 18.39 -22.19
CA LYS A 364 -10.42 19.83 -22.32
C LYS A 364 -9.64 20.67 -21.29
N THR A 365 -9.37 20.14 -20.11
CA THR A 365 -8.79 20.86 -18.98
C THR A 365 -7.34 20.48 -18.66
N CYS A 366 -6.72 19.60 -19.45
CA CYS A 366 -5.32 19.20 -19.30
C CYS A 366 -4.33 20.25 -19.84
N ASN A 367 -4.82 21.30 -20.52
CA ASN A 367 -4.01 22.39 -21.06
C ASN A 367 -2.92 21.95 -22.05
N ALA A 368 -3.06 20.79 -22.70
CA ALA A 368 -2.18 20.38 -23.78
C ALA A 368 -2.24 21.40 -24.94
N PHE A 369 -1.08 21.69 -25.55
CA PHE A 369 -0.97 22.64 -26.67
C PHE A 369 -1.79 22.20 -27.90
N ASP A 370 -1.84 20.89 -28.15
CA ASP A 370 -2.64 20.29 -29.22
C ASP A 370 -3.49 19.15 -28.62
N LEU A 371 -4.80 19.37 -28.52
CA LEU A 371 -5.74 18.39 -27.97
C LEU A 371 -5.84 17.11 -28.82
N LYS A 372 -5.34 17.11 -30.07
CA LYS A 372 -5.25 15.89 -30.90
C LYS A 372 -4.02 15.03 -30.58
N LYS A 373 -3.07 15.56 -29.80
CA LYS A 373 -1.81 14.89 -29.43
C LYS A 373 -1.68 14.67 -27.92
N VAL A 374 -2.79 14.70 -27.19
CA VAL A 374 -2.86 14.44 -25.74
C VAL A 374 -2.14 13.14 -25.42
N ARG A 375 -1.25 13.18 -24.43
CA ARG A 375 -0.56 12.02 -23.86
C ARG A 375 -1.47 11.40 -22.81
N MET A 376 -2.28 10.44 -23.24
CA MET A 376 -3.24 9.76 -22.37
C MET A 376 -2.74 8.36 -22.01
N VAL A 377 -2.86 8.03 -20.73
CA VAL A 377 -2.70 6.66 -20.23
C VAL A 377 -3.99 6.23 -19.55
N ARG A 378 -4.43 4.99 -19.79
CA ARG A 378 -5.53 4.36 -19.05
C ARG A 378 -5.04 3.08 -18.41
N ILE A 379 -5.37 2.93 -17.12
CA ILE A 379 -5.06 1.75 -16.31
C ILE A 379 -6.33 1.20 -15.69
N LYS A 380 -6.36 -0.10 -15.39
CA LYS A 380 -7.47 -0.69 -14.62
C LYS A 380 -7.52 -0.04 -13.24
N ASN A 381 -6.40 -0.15 -12.54
CA ASN A 381 -6.15 0.41 -11.22
C ASN A 381 -4.63 0.39 -10.95
N THR A 382 -4.18 0.90 -9.82
CA THR A 382 -2.74 1.00 -9.50
C THR A 382 -2.07 -0.30 -9.08
N LEU A 383 -2.81 -1.41 -8.93
CA LEU A 383 -2.23 -2.76 -8.73
C LEU A 383 -2.03 -3.49 -10.07
N ALA A 384 -2.80 -3.15 -11.10
CA ALA A 384 -2.75 -3.81 -12.41
C ALA A 384 -2.09 -2.91 -13.46
N LEU A 385 -0.75 -2.93 -13.50
CA LEU A 385 0.05 -2.11 -14.42
C LEU A 385 0.77 -2.90 -15.52
N ARG A 386 0.64 -4.23 -15.53
CA ARG A 386 1.30 -5.07 -16.54
C ARG A 386 0.76 -4.78 -17.95
N GLU A 387 -0.53 -4.59 -18.10
CA GLU A 387 -1.14 -4.17 -19.36
C GLU A 387 -1.86 -2.84 -19.15
N ILE A 388 -1.55 -1.85 -19.99
CA ILE A 388 -2.13 -0.51 -19.95
C ILE A 388 -2.53 -0.08 -21.36
N TRP A 389 -3.32 0.98 -21.46
CA TRP A 389 -3.62 1.61 -22.74
C TRP A 389 -2.96 2.97 -22.82
N ILE A 390 -2.37 3.27 -23.98
CA ILE A 390 -1.74 4.56 -24.26
C ILE A 390 -2.40 5.20 -25.48
N SER A 391 -2.46 6.53 -25.54
CA SER A 391 -2.89 7.23 -26.75
C SER A 391 -1.95 6.98 -27.92
N GLU A 392 -2.47 7.07 -29.14
CA GLU A 392 -1.66 6.93 -30.37
C GLU A 392 -0.49 7.91 -30.46
N SER A 393 -0.58 9.06 -29.78
CA SER A 393 0.49 10.05 -29.64
C SER A 393 1.72 9.52 -28.89
N LEU A 394 1.58 8.45 -28.08
CA LEU A 394 2.66 7.81 -27.34
C LEU A 394 3.28 6.62 -28.09
N LEU A 395 2.80 6.28 -29.28
CA LEU A 395 3.25 5.08 -30.01
C LEU A 395 4.74 5.09 -30.35
N ASP A 396 5.27 6.22 -30.81
CA ASP A 396 6.70 6.29 -31.18
C ASP A 396 7.61 6.24 -29.95
N GLU A 397 7.19 6.80 -28.82
CA GLU A 397 7.86 6.65 -27.52
C GLU A 397 7.80 5.19 -27.06
N ALA A 398 6.63 4.55 -27.13
CA ALA A 398 6.44 3.15 -26.77
C ALA A 398 7.36 2.20 -27.55
N ARG A 399 7.63 2.47 -28.84
CA ARG A 399 8.58 1.69 -29.66
C ARG A 399 10.04 1.84 -29.23
N GLN A 400 10.37 2.94 -28.54
CA GLN A 400 11.72 3.27 -28.10
C GLN A 400 11.97 2.95 -26.63
N THR A 401 10.90 2.73 -25.84
CA THR A 401 10.99 2.42 -24.43
C THR A 401 11.24 0.93 -24.21
N GLU A 402 12.39 0.60 -23.62
CA GLU A 402 12.71 -0.76 -23.19
C GLU A 402 11.65 -1.30 -22.20
N GLY A 403 11.28 -2.57 -22.38
CA GLY A 403 10.27 -3.23 -21.55
C GLY A 403 8.83 -3.01 -22.04
N ILE A 404 8.58 -2.20 -23.06
CA ILE A 404 7.26 -2.04 -23.67
C ILE A 404 7.07 -3.01 -24.84
N GLU A 405 5.96 -3.74 -24.83
CA GLU A 405 5.48 -4.57 -25.93
C GLU A 405 4.13 -4.03 -26.44
N ILE A 406 4.01 -3.80 -27.75
CA ILE A 406 2.78 -3.30 -28.38
C ILE A 406 1.86 -4.48 -28.69
N LEU A 407 0.65 -4.49 -28.11
CA LEU A 407 -0.28 -5.62 -28.18
C LEU A 407 -1.43 -5.40 -29.18
N SER A 408 -1.70 -4.16 -29.61
CA SER A 408 -2.80 -3.86 -30.53
C SER A 408 -2.45 -2.78 -31.54
N ALA A 409 -3.23 -2.71 -32.62
CA ALA A 409 -3.30 -1.50 -33.45
C ALA A 409 -4.09 -0.39 -32.70
N PRO A 410 -3.96 0.89 -33.12
CA PRO A 410 -4.78 1.98 -32.58
C PRO A 410 -6.27 1.73 -32.84
N MET A 411 -7.08 1.85 -31.79
CA MET A 411 -8.53 1.66 -31.84
C MET A 411 -9.27 2.70 -31.01
N GLU A 412 -10.56 2.87 -31.25
CA GLU A 412 -11.40 3.76 -30.45
C GLU A 412 -11.42 3.30 -28.98
N MET A 413 -11.48 4.28 -28.06
CA MET A 413 -11.56 3.98 -26.63
C MET A 413 -12.93 3.38 -26.30
N ASP A 414 -12.93 2.19 -25.70
CA ASP A 414 -14.15 1.54 -25.23
C ASP A 414 -14.57 2.08 -23.85
N PHE A 415 -15.83 2.45 -23.71
CA PHE A 415 -16.43 2.90 -22.45
C PHE A 415 -17.46 1.90 -21.91
N SER A 416 -17.64 0.77 -22.58
CA SER A 416 -18.50 -0.30 -22.12
C SER A 416 -17.94 -0.96 -20.85
N SER A 417 -18.81 -1.59 -20.07
CA SER A 417 -18.40 -2.40 -18.91
C SER A 417 -17.64 -3.68 -19.28
N GLU A 418 -17.48 -3.99 -20.57
CA GLU A 418 -16.87 -5.22 -21.08
C GLU A 418 -15.39 -5.06 -21.45
N GLN A 419 -14.77 -3.91 -21.15
CA GLN A 419 -13.34 -3.73 -21.42
C GLN A 419 -12.50 -4.79 -20.71
N THR A 420 -11.93 -5.69 -21.51
CA THR A 420 -11.14 -6.82 -21.01
C THR A 420 -9.70 -6.39 -20.71
N TRP A 421 -9.36 -6.43 -19.43
CA TRP A 421 -7.98 -6.38 -18.97
C TRP A 421 -7.41 -7.80 -19.06
N GLY A 422 -6.22 -7.95 -19.67
CA GLY A 422 -5.56 -9.24 -19.86
C GLY A 422 -4.71 -9.66 -18.67
#